data_AF-R7T6J9-F1
#
_entry.id   AF-R7T6J9-F1
#
_cell.length_a   1.000
_cell.length_b   1.000
_cell.length_c   1.000
_cell.angle_alpha   90.00
_cell.angle_beta   90.00
_cell.angle_gamma   90.00
#
_symmetry.space_group_name_H-M   'P 1'
#
loop_
_entity.id
_entity.type
_entity.pdbx_description
1 polymer ?
#
loop_
_entity_poly.entity_id
_entity_poly.type
_entity_poly.pdbx_seq_one_letter_code
_entity_poly.pdbx_strand_id
1 'polypeptide(L)'
;MEFTDDNEVMKNQSSVILKRFPLIDKENIDPTGPRREAVDPNVRLSVEQLKNAGDLAVANASEEDKVAAMMHQSTEAFGPANWERAPPFGYICNICRKGGHWNHRCWHKPKGKDMPKVRRGAGIPRSQLELAKDPAESGALLMDDGTFMVPKLAK
;
A
#
# COMPACT_ATOMS: atom_id res chain seq x y z
N MET A 1 -22.99 35.92 16.42
CA MET A 1 -23.98 34.86 16.21
C MET A 1 -23.21 33.65 15.76
N GLU A 2 -23.30 32.55 16.50
CA GLU A 2 -22.57 31.32 16.22
C GLU A 2 -23.55 30.33 15.60
N PHE A 3 -23.18 29.74 14.47
CA PHE A 3 -23.95 28.72 13.78
C PHE A 3 -23.54 27.37 14.37
N THR A 4 -24.36 26.79 15.25
CA THR A 4 -24.08 25.51 15.91
C THR A 4 -24.87 24.33 15.35
N ASP A 5 -25.96 24.60 14.62
CA ASP A 5 -26.80 23.59 13.99
C ASP A 5 -26.52 23.52 12.49
N ASP A 6 -26.35 22.31 11.95
CA ASP A 6 -26.04 22.09 10.53
C ASP A 6 -27.18 22.46 9.58
N ASN A 7 -28.41 22.63 10.08
CA ASN A 7 -29.57 23.04 9.29
C ASN A 7 -29.83 24.55 9.35
N GLU A 8 -29.03 25.32 10.09
CA GLU A 8 -29.18 26.77 10.18
C GLU A 8 -28.65 27.45 8.91
N VAL A 9 -29.56 28.09 8.16
CA VAL A 9 -29.22 28.75 6.89
C VAL A 9 -28.77 30.18 7.12
N MET A 10 -27.55 30.49 6.68
CA MET A 10 -27.02 31.86 6.67
C MET A 10 -27.82 32.73 5.70
N LYS A 11 -28.14 33.97 6.12
CA LYS A 11 -28.84 34.92 5.25
C LYS A 11 -27.94 35.40 4.10
N ASN A 12 -28.54 35.74 2.97
CA ASN A 12 -27.81 36.36 1.86
C ASN A 12 -27.18 37.70 2.32
N GLN A 13 -25.98 38.00 1.81
CA GLN A 13 -25.21 39.21 2.12
C GLN A 13 -24.64 39.30 3.56
N SER A 14 -24.37 38.17 4.23
CA SER A 14 -23.60 38.13 5.49
C SER A 14 -22.16 37.64 5.28
N SER A 15 -21.19 38.25 5.96
CA SER A 15 -19.82 37.72 6.10
C SER A 15 -19.70 36.91 7.40
N VAL A 16 -19.00 35.77 7.35
CA VAL A 16 -18.84 34.85 8.47
C VAL A 16 -17.38 34.47 8.64
N ILE A 17 -16.96 34.23 9.89
CA ILE A 17 -15.64 33.74 10.24
C ILE A 17 -15.70 32.24 10.44
N LEU A 18 -14.85 31.50 9.72
CA LEU A 18 -14.78 30.04 9.82
C LEU A 18 -13.84 29.62 10.95
N LYS A 19 -14.33 28.84 11.90
CA LYS A 19 -13.54 28.21 12.95
C LYS A 19 -13.59 26.69 12.78
N ARG A 20 -12.42 26.06 12.61
CA ARG A 20 -12.31 24.60 12.54
C ARG A 20 -11.97 24.06 13.93
N PHE A 21 -12.61 22.96 14.31
CA PHE A 21 -12.30 22.21 15.52
C PHE A 21 -12.36 20.71 15.19
N PRO A 22 -11.54 19.87 15.85
CA PRO A 22 -11.57 18.44 15.62
C PRO A 22 -12.93 17.87 16.08
N LEU A 23 -13.64 17.22 15.16
CA LEU A 23 -14.76 16.36 15.51
C LEU A 23 -14.17 15.05 16.02
N ILE A 24 -14.24 14.83 17.33
CA ILE A 24 -13.83 13.56 17.94
C ILE A 24 -15.01 12.59 17.78
N ASP A 25 -15.19 12.09 16.56
CA ASP A 25 -16.08 10.95 16.31
C ASP A 25 -15.43 9.70 16.88
N LYS A 26 -15.91 9.27 18.06
CA LYS A 26 -15.41 8.07 18.77
C LYS A 26 -15.62 6.78 17.97
N GLU A 27 -16.47 6.82 16.95
CA GLU A 27 -16.88 5.69 16.11
C GLU A 27 -15.94 5.37 14.94
N ASN A 28 -15.02 6.27 14.57
CA ASN A 28 -14.04 6.03 13.51
C ASN A 28 -12.66 5.59 14.06
N ILE A 29 -12.58 5.35 15.37
CA ILE A 29 -11.40 4.75 16.01
C ILE A 29 -11.53 3.24 15.82
N ASP A 30 -10.77 2.67 14.88
CA ASP A 30 -10.63 1.21 14.76
C ASP A 30 -10.13 0.66 16.12
N PRO A 31 -10.96 -0.04 16.91
CA PRO A 31 -10.59 -0.49 18.25
C PRO A 31 -9.57 -1.66 18.21
N THR A 32 -9.30 -2.19 17.02
CA THR A 32 -8.38 -3.28 16.71
C THR A 32 -7.03 -2.80 16.19
N GLY A 33 -6.89 -1.50 15.89
CA GLY A 33 -5.62 -0.89 15.54
C GLY A 33 -4.65 -0.97 16.73
N PRO A 34 -3.33 -1.09 16.50
CA PRO A 34 -2.36 -1.06 17.58
C PRO A 34 -2.46 0.29 18.31
N ARG A 35 -3.12 0.28 19.46
CA ARG A 35 -3.25 1.46 20.31
C ARG A 35 -1.97 1.63 21.09
N ARG A 36 -1.26 2.72 20.83
CA ARG A 36 -0.08 3.11 21.61
C ARG A 36 -0.48 3.41 23.06
N GLU A 37 0.41 3.07 23.99
CA GLU A 37 0.12 3.14 25.41
C GLU A 37 0.16 4.59 25.92
N ALA A 38 -0.72 4.89 26.88
CA ALA A 38 -0.66 6.17 27.59
C ALA A 38 0.61 6.21 28.45
N VAL A 39 1.25 7.37 28.51
CA VAL A 39 2.50 7.56 29.23
C VAL A 39 2.27 8.34 30.53
N ASP A 40 2.83 7.85 31.64
CA ASP A 40 2.89 8.58 32.90
C ASP A 40 4.15 9.48 32.92
N PRO A 41 4.01 10.81 33.07
CA PRO A 41 5.14 11.75 33.07
C PRO A 41 6.09 11.62 34.29
N ASN A 42 5.68 10.92 35.35
CA ASN A 42 6.52 10.70 36.53
C ASN A 42 7.44 9.48 36.39
N VAL A 43 7.21 8.63 35.40
CA VAL A 43 7.95 7.39 35.20
C VAL A 43 8.98 7.57 34.10
N ARG A 44 10.26 7.36 34.43
CA ARG A 44 11.33 7.30 33.43
C ARG A 44 11.15 6.07 32.55
N LEU A 45 11.03 6.29 31.24
CA LEU A 45 10.85 5.22 30.26
C LEU A 45 12.17 4.86 29.58
N SER A 46 12.35 3.58 29.28
CA SER A 46 13.41 3.11 28.39
C SER A 46 13.08 3.40 26.92
N VAL A 47 14.10 3.34 26.06
CA VAL A 47 13.97 3.49 24.60
C VAL A 47 12.93 2.52 24.01
N GLU A 48 12.84 1.31 24.53
CA GLU A 48 11.91 0.29 24.05
C GLU A 48 10.47 0.63 24.39
N GLN A 49 10.22 1.16 25.59
CA GLN A 49 8.90 1.60 26.03
C GLN A 49 8.45 2.86 25.27
N LEU A 50 9.38 3.77 24.96
CA LEU A 50 9.11 4.97 24.16
C LEU A 50 8.67 4.63 22.72
N LYS A 51 9.15 3.54 22.13
CA LYS A 51 8.68 3.11 20.78
C LYS A 51 7.18 2.84 20.75
N ASN A 52 6.61 2.33 21.85
CA ASN A 52 5.19 2.02 21.98
C ASN A 52 4.36 3.15 22.63
N ALA A 53 4.99 4.23 23.07
CA ALA A 53 4.34 5.36 23.72
C ALA A 53 3.47 6.18 22.76
N GLY A 54 2.28 6.56 23.21
CA GLY A 54 1.37 7.40 22.45
C GLY A 54 1.84 8.85 22.32
N ASP A 55 2.21 9.46 23.43
CA ASP A 55 2.65 10.86 23.49
C ASP A 55 4.11 10.95 23.97
N LEU A 56 5.02 11.25 23.02
CA LEU A 56 6.45 11.40 23.29
C LEU A 56 6.79 12.76 23.93
N ALA A 57 5.92 13.76 23.80
CA ALA A 57 6.18 15.10 24.36
C ALA A 57 6.14 15.05 25.90
N VAL A 58 5.14 14.34 26.44
CA VAL A 58 4.90 14.20 27.88
C VAL A 58 5.79 13.14 28.54
N ALA A 59 6.40 12.24 27.76
CA ALA A 59 7.23 11.16 28.27
C ALA A 59 8.48 11.67 29.02
N ASN A 60 8.86 11.01 30.12
CA ASN A 60 10.05 11.33 30.90
C ASN A 60 11.25 10.51 30.40
N ALA A 61 11.96 11.06 29.41
CA ALA A 61 13.13 10.45 28.78
C ALA A 61 14.04 11.53 28.19
N SER A 62 15.27 11.15 27.81
CA SER A 62 16.19 12.07 27.12
C SER A 62 15.62 12.53 25.78
N GLU A 63 16.04 13.70 25.30
CA GLU A 63 15.58 14.22 24.01
C GLU A 63 16.03 13.30 22.86
N GLU A 64 17.22 12.72 22.99
CA GLU A 64 17.79 11.76 22.06
C GLU A 64 16.92 10.50 21.95
N ASP A 65 16.45 9.97 23.08
CA ASP A 65 15.60 8.77 23.11
C ASP A 65 14.21 9.05 22.53
N LYS A 66 13.65 10.24 22.77
CA LYS A 66 12.39 10.68 22.17
C LYS A 66 12.48 10.79 20.65
N VAL A 67 13.57 11.37 20.14
CA VAL A 67 13.81 11.47 18.70
C VAL A 67 14.01 10.10 18.08
N ALA A 68 14.78 9.21 18.72
CA ALA A 68 14.96 7.84 18.25
C ALA A 68 13.64 7.06 18.20
N ALA A 69 12.80 7.21 19.23
CA ALA A 69 11.47 6.62 19.26
C ALA A 69 10.55 7.21 18.18
N MET A 70 10.57 8.53 17.95
CA MET A 70 9.80 9.18 16.87
C MET A 70 10.21 8.64 15.49
N MET A 71 11.51 8.50 15.22
CA MET A 71 12.01 7.97 13.96
C MET A 71 11.58 6.52 13.73
N HIS A 72 11.59 5.71 14.79
CA HIS A 72 11.06 4.35 14.75
C HIS A 72 9.56 4.35 14.45
N GLN A 73 8.78 5.10 15.24
CA GLN A 73 7.33 5.20 15.12
C GLN A 73 6.87 5.70 13.75
N SER A 74 7.66 6.56 13.10
CA SER A 74 7.37 7.10 11.77
C SER A 74 7.64 6.11 10.65
N THR A 75 8.58 5.18 10.83
CA THR A 75 9.02 4.23 9.80
C THR A 75 8.44 2.83 9.95
N GLU A 76 7.89 2.49 11.12
CA GLU A 76 7.35 1.17 11.47
C GLU A 76 6.28 0.66 10.49
N ALA A 77 5.43 1.55 9.99
CA ALA A 77 4.39 1.22 9.00
C ALA A 77 4.96 0.68 7.68
N PHE A 78 6.18 1.09 7.31
CA PHE A 78 6.83 0.73 6.05
C PHE A 78 7.73 -0.50 6.16
N GLY A 79 7.79 -1.14 7.34
CA GLY A 79 8.56 -2.36 7.55
C GLY A 79 8.04 -3.54 6.73
N PRO A 80 8.92 -4.50 6.35
CA PRO A 80 8.56 -5.69 5.58
C PRO A 80 7.41 -6.50 6.21
N ALA A 81 7.29 -6.52 7.53
CA ALA A 81 6.20 -7.20 8.22
C ALA A 81 4.79 -6.69 7.82
N ASN A 82 4.66 -5.42 7.43
CA ASN A 82 3.36 -4.83 7.10
C ASN A 82 2.91 -5.10 5.66
N TRP A 83 3.84 -5.19 4.70
CA TRP A 83 3.52 -5.44 3.29
C TRP A 83 3.87 -6.86 2.80
N GLU A 84 4.63 -7.64 3.57
CA GLU A 84 4.95 -9.05 3.33
C GLU A 84 4.15 -10.00 4.22
N ARG A 85 2.95 -9.59 4.65
CA ARG A 85 2.03 -10.46 5.40
C ARG A 85 1.84 -11.79 4.67
N ALA A 86 1.72 -12.89 5.40
CA ALA A 86 1.41 -14.17 4.79
C ALA A 86 0.15 -14.05 3.93
N PRO A 87 0.10 -14.70 2.76
CA PRO A 87 -1.09 -14.64 1.92
C PRO A 87 -2.31 -15.23 2.66
N PRO A 88 -3.51 -14.72 2.37
CA PRO A 88 -4.74 -15.14 3.04
C PRO A 88 -5.04 -16.63 2.81
N PHE A 89 -5.85 -17.21 3.70
CA PHE A 89 -6.29 -18.61 3.59
C PHE A 89 -7.01 -18.83 2.25
N GLY A 90 -6.56 -19.83 1.48
CA GLY A 90 -7.08 -20.12 0.15
C GLY A 90 -6.32 -19.46 -1.01
N TYR A 91 -5.35 -18.58 -0.76
CA TYR A 91 -4.44 -18.12 -1.81
C TYR A 91 -3.60 -19.29 -2.33
N ILE A 92 -3.59 -19.48 -3.66
CA ILE A 92 -2.79 -20.50 -4.34
C ILE A 92 -1.77 -19.83 -5.25
N CYS A 93 -0.51 -20.19 -5.11
CA CYS A 93 0.54 -19.67 -5.98
C CYS A 93 0.32 -20.08 -7.44
N ASN A 94 0.38 -19.13 -8.37
CA ASN A 94 0.20 -19.41 -9.81
C ASN A 94 1.44 -20.07 -10.45
N ILE A 95 2.57 -20.13 -9.74
CA ILE A 95 3.82 -20.74 -10.24
C ILE A 95 3.86 -22.22 -9.86
N CYS A 96 3.60 -22.57 -8.59
CA CYS A 96 3.74 -23.95 -8.10
C CYS A 96 2.44 -24.62 -7.65
N ARG A 97 1.31 -23.91 -7.72
CA ARG A 97 -0.02 -24.39 -7.30
C ARG A 97 -0.13 -24.82 -5.83
N LYS A 98 0.79 -24.35 -4.97
CA LYS A 98 0.74 -24.56 -3.51
C LYS A 98 0.37 -23.27 -2.79
N GLY A 99 -0.29 -23.40 -1.63
CA GLY A 99 -0.59 -22.27 -0.75
C GLY A 99 0.60 -21.84 0.11
N GLY A 100 0.38 -20.82 0.96
CA GLY A 100 1.32 -20.42 2.02
C GLY A 100 2.41 -19.42 1.63
N HIS A 101 2.47 -18.93 0.39
CA HIS A 101 3.43 -17.91 -0.04
C HIS A 101 2.92 -17.11 -1.23
N TRP A 102 3.36 -15.86 -1.36
CA TRP A 102 3.07 -15.04 -2.53
C TRP A 102 3.83 -15.50 -3.77
N ASN A 103 3.29 -15.23 -4.98
CA ASN A 103 3.95 -15.58 -6.24
C ASN A 103 5.39 -15.05 -6.35
N HIS A 104 5.65 -13.84 -5.84
CA HIS A 104 6.98 -13.23 -5.87
C HIS A 104 7.99 -13.92 -4.93
N ARG A 105 7.53 -14.67 -3.92
CA ARG A 105 8.34 -15.48 -2.99
C ARG A 105 8.23 -16.99 -3.25
N CYS A 106 7.82 -17.42 -4.44
CA CYS A 106 7.71 -18.84 -4.73
C CYS A 106 9.08 -19.54 -4.74
N TRP A 107 9.25 -20.56 -3.90
CA TRP A 107 10.47 -21.39 -3.85
C TRP A 107 10.74 -22.17 -5.14
N HIS A 108 9.69 -22.47 -5.90
CA HIS A 108 9.80 -23.13 -7.21
C HIS A 108 9.96 -22.13 -8.37
N LYS A 109 10.09 -20.82 -8.09
CA LYS A 109 10.31 -19.82 -9.13
C LYS A 109 11.67 -20.08 -9.79
N PRO A 110 11.73 -20.32 -11.10
CA PRO A 110 13.02 -20.41 -11.78
C PRO A 110 13.78 -19.10 -11.56
N LYS A 111 14.98 -19.20 -10.98
CA LYS A 111 15.89 -18.07 -10.79
C LYS A 111 16.53 -17.73 -12.15
N GLY A 112 15.74 -17.17 -13.06
CA GLY A 112 16.23 -16.87 -14.40
C GLY A 112 15.27 -15.96 -15.15
N LYS A 113 15.84 -15.00 -15.89
CA LYS A 113 15.16 -14.13 -16.87
C LYS A 113 14.75 -14.91 -18.13
N ASP A 114 14.72 -16.24 -18.08
CA ASP A 114 14.74 -17.11 -19.25
C ASP A 114 13.38 -17.69 -19.63
N MET A 115 12.31 -17.29 -18.92
CA MET A 115 10.97 -17.42 -19.48
C MET A 115 10.70 -16.16 -20.30
N PRO A 116 10.74 -16.22 -21.65
CA PRO A 116 10.26 -15.11 -22.45
C PRO A 116 8.84 -14.81 -21.98
N LYS A 117 8.64 -13.61 -21.42
CA LYS A 117 7.31 -13.16 -21.01
C LYS A 117 6.51 -13.06 -22.30
N VAL A 118 5.68 -14.06 -22.56
CA VAL A 118 4.78 -14.07 -23.70
C VAL A 118 3.87 -12.85 -23.55
N ARG A 119 4.10 -11.85 -24.38
CA ARG A 119 3.29 -10.62 -24.41
C ARG A 119 2.04 -10.93 -25.21
N ARG A 120 0.87 -10.58 -24.68
CA ARG A 120 -0.38 -10.75 -25.43
C ARG A 120 -0.66 -9.51 -26.27
N GLY A 121 -1.20 -9.69 -27.47
CA GLY A 121 -1.60 -8.61 -28.37
C GLY A 121 -2.88 -7.91 -27.94
N ALA A 122 -2.97 -7.44 -26.70
CA ALA A 122 -4.16 -6.76 -26.20
C ALA A 122 -4.29 -5.36 -26.84
N GLY A 123 -5.36 -5.13 -27.59
CA GLY A 123 -5.73 -3.81 -28.14
C GLY A 123 -5.09 -3.44 -29.48
N ILE A 124 -4.22 -4.27 -30.06
CA ILE A 124 -3.67 -4.04 -31.40
C ILE A 124 -4.54 -4.79 -32.42
N PRO A 125 -5.17 -4.11 -33.40
CA PRO A 125 -6.00 -4.79 -34.39
C PRO A 125 -5.17 -5.72 -35.27
N ARG A 126 -5.76 -6.87 -35.64
CA ARG A 126 -5.09 -7.92 -36.41
C ARG A 126 -4.58 -7.46 -37.78
N SER A 127 -5.18 -6.41 -38.36
CA SER A 127 -4.74 -5.81 -39.63
C SER A 127 -3.32 -5.21 -39.55
N GLN A 128 -2.92 -4.73 -38.38
CA GLN A 128 -1.61 -4.14 -38.10
C GLN A 128 -0.57 -5.17 -37.66
N LEU A 129 -0.94 -6.45 -37.63
CA LEU A 129 -0.09 -7.56 -37.23
C LEU A 129 0.19 -8.48 -38.43
N GLU A 130 1.36 -9.08 -38.48
CA GLU A 130 1.77 -10.11 -39.44
C GLU A 130 2.10 -11.40 -38.69
N LEU A 131 1.95 -12.56 -39.34
CA LEU A 131 2.27 -13.84 -38.73
C LEU A 131 3.76 -13.91 -38.38
N ALA A 132 4.07 -14.22 -37.12
CA ALA A 132 5.47 -14.40 -36.70
C ALA A 132 6.02 -15.69 -37.32
N LYS A 133 7.29 -15.65 -37.76
CA LYS A 133 7.98 -16.85 -38.26
C LYS A 133 8.33 -17.80 -37.12
N ASP A 134 8.66 -17.24 -35.96
CA ASP A 134 9.06 -17.98 -34.77
C ASP A 134 8.43 -17.37 -33.50
N PRO A 135 8.03 -18.20 -32.52
CA PRO A 135 7.50 -17.73 -31.23
C PRO A 135 8.54 -17.00 -30.37
N ALA A 136 9.83 -17.09 -30.72
CA ALA A 136 10.93 -16.40 -30.06
C ALA A 136 11.36 -15.11 -30.78
N GLU A 137 10.66 -14.71 -31.85
CA GLU A 137 10.97 -13.48 -32.59
C GLU A 137 10.73 -12.23 -31.73
N SER A 138 11.63 -11.25 -31.85
CA SER A 138 11.55 -10.00 -31.09
C SER A 138 10.28 -9.24 -31.46
N GLY A 139 9.38 -9.06 -30.49
CA GLY A 139 8.09 -8.40 -30.71
C GLY A 139 6.94 -9.36 -31.04
N ALA A 140 7.14 -10.67 -30.95
CA ALA A 140 6.07 -11.66 -31.07
C ALA A 140 5.04 -11.48 -29.94
N LEU A 141 3.78 -11.33 -30.34
CA LEU A 141 2.62 -11.19 -29.48
C LEU A 141 1.73 -12.43 -29.64
N LEU A 142 1.32 -13.04 -28.52
CA LEU A 142 0.33 -14.12 -28.52
C LEU A 142 -1.07 -13.54 -28.65
N MET A 143 -1.79 -13.96 -29.68
CA MET A 143 -3.18 -13.61 -29.93
C MET A 143 -4.14 -14.59 -29.22
N ASP A 144 -5.44 -14.28 -29.20
CA ASP A 144 -6.48 -15.11 -28.56
C ASP A 144 -6.66 -16.49 -29.21
N ASP A 145 -6.36 -16.59 -30.51
CA ASP A 145 -6.37 -17.83 -31.30
C ASP A 145 -5.14 -18.71 -31.06
N GLY A 146 -4.21 -18.29 -30.19
CA GLY A 146 -2.97 -19.02 -29.90
C GLY A 146 -1.87 -18.80 -30.92
N THR A 147 -2.08 -17.93 -31.91
CA THR A 147 -1.09 -17.62 -32.94
C THR A 147 -0.14 -16.52 -32.47
N PHE A 148 1.15 -16.64 -32.81
CA PHE A 148 2.12 -15.57 -32.58
C PHE A 148 2.14 -14.62 -33.78
N MET A 149 2.00 -13.32 -33.51
CA MET A 149 2.02 -12.28 -34.54
C MET A 149 2.97 -11.13 -34.15
N VAL A 150 3.59 -10.49 -35.12
CA VAL A 150 4.48 -9.34 -34.95
C VAL A 150 3.84 -8.06 -35.50
N PRO A 151 4.03 -6.90 -34.86
CA PRO A 151 3.59 -5.62 -35.41
C PRO A 151 4.25 -5.31 -36.76
N LYS A 152 3.44 -4.95 -37.76
CA LYS A 152 3.94 -4.43 -39.03
C LYS A 152 4.57 -3.07 -38.78
N LEU A 153 5.85 -2.89 -39.15
CA LEU A 153 6.41 -1.56 -39.29
C LEU A 153 5.73 -0.88 -40.48
N ALA A 154 5.06 0.24 -40.26
CA ALA A 154 4.57 1.08 -41.34
C ALA A 154 5.78 1.51 -42.19
N LYS A 155 5.76 1.17 -43.48
CA LYS A 155 6.68 1.71 -44.49
C LYS A 155 6.17 3.04 -45.00
#